data_AF-A0A7Y4B444-F1
#
_entry.id   AF-A0A7Y4B444-F1
#
_cell.length_a   1.000
_cell.length_b   1.000
_cell.length_c   1.000
_cell.angle_alpha   90.00
_cell.angle_beta   90.00
_cell.angle_gamma   90.00
#
_symmetry.space_group_name_H-M   'P 1'
#
loop_
_entity.id
_entity.type
_entity.pdbx_description
1 polymer ?
#
loop_
_entity_poly.entity_id
_entity_poly.type
_entity_poly.pdbx_seq_one_letter_code
_entity_poly.pdbx_strand_id
1 'polypeptide(L)' 'MTVFLEELAEILELEVEELTPDFEYQETEEWDSLAQLSLITLFADEYQVEIGHGDLIERKTVGQLLELLPQ' A
#
# COMPACT_ATOMS: atom_id res chain seq x y z
N MET A 1 1.90 -14.99 -4.89
CA MET A 1 1.36 -13.68 -4.51
C MET A 1 2.31 -12.62 -5.02
N THR A 2 1.81 -11.43 -5.34
CA THR A 2 2.65 -10.31 -5.82
C THR A 2 3.55 -9.83 -4.67
N VAL A 3 4.84 -9.62 -4.93
CA VAL A 3 5.84 -9.12 -3.95
C VAL A 3 5.31 -7.89 -3.20
N PHE A 4 4.63 -6.99 -3.90
CA PHE A 4 3.96 -5.82 -3.33
C PHE A 4 3.02 -6.13 -2.14
N LEU A 5 2.25 -7.23 -2.20
CA LEU A 5 1.31 -7.55 -1.12
C LEU A 5 2.05 -8.05 0.12
N GLU A 6 3.20 -8.71 -0.05
CA GLU A 6 4.06 -9.13 1.05
C GLU A 6 4.68 -7.90 1.73
N GLU A 7 5.21 -6.96 0.94
CA GLU A 7 5.78 -5.70 1.45
C GLU A 7 4.71 -4.81 2.12
N LEU A 8 3.50 -4.74 1.53
CA LEU A 8 2.39 -4.02 2.12
C LEU A 8 1.93 -4.65 3.44
N ALA A 9 1.92 -5.99 3.51
CA ALA A 9 1.60 -6.71 4.74
C ALA A 9 2.64 -6.44 5.83
N GLU A 10 3.92 -6.38 5.47
CA GLU A 10 5.00 -6.00 6.39
C GLU A 10 4.84 -4.55 6.89
N ILE A 11 4.51 -3.60 6.02
CA ILE A 11 4.30 -2.19 6.39
C ILE A 11 3.11 -2.04 7.34
N LEU A 12 2.03 -2.79 7.10
CA LEU A 12 0.81 -2.72 7.89
C LEU A 12 0.81 -3.67 9.09
N GLU A 13 1.88 -4.43 9.32
CA GLU A 13 1.98 -5.47 10.35
C GLU A 13 0.82 -6.49 10.31
N LEU A 14 0.35 -6.85 9.11
CA LEU A 14 -0.75 -7.79 8.86
C LEU A 14 -0.28 -9.07 8.19
N GLU A 15 -1.15 -10.09 8.14
CA GLU A 15 -0.92 -11.26 7.29
C GLU A 15 -1.31 -10.96 5.84
N VAL A 16 -0.51 -11.42 4.87
CA VAL A 16 -0.74 -11.18 3.43
C VAL A 16 -2.07 -11.76 2.96
N GLU A 17 -2.56 -12.81 3.63
CA GLU A 17 -3.86 -13.44 3.40
C GLU A 17 -5.04 -12.52 3.75
N GLU A 18 -4.84 -11.50 4.60
CA GLU A 18 -5.85 -10.51 4.96
C GLU A 18 -6.00 -9.41 3.90
N LEU A 19 -4.95 -9.20 3.10
CA LEU A 19 -4.88 -8.16 2.06
C LEU A 19 -5.61 -8.60 0.79
N THR A 20 -6.94 -8.56 0.85
CA THR A 20 -7.80 -8.73 -0.32
C THR A 20 -7.91 -7.42 -1.12
N PRO A 21 -8.27 -7.45 -2.42
CA PRO A 21 -8.46 -6.23 -3.21
C PRO A 21 -9.47 -5.24 -2.60
N ASP A 22 -10.45 -5.73 -1.86
CA ASP A 22 -11.49 -4.92 -1.20
C ASP A 22 -11.09 -4.47 0.22
N PHE A 23 -9.91 -4.86 0.71
CA PHE A 23 -9.43 -4.52 2.06
C PHE A 23 -9.16 -3.03 2.17
N GLU A 24 -9.84 -2.36 3.11
CA GLU A 24 -9.68 -0.93 3.40
C GLU A 24 -8.50 -0.70 4.35
N TYR A 25 -7.30 -0.54 3.79
CA TYR A 25 -6.07 -0.39 4.58
C TYR A 25 -5.99 0.94 5.34
N GLN A 26 -6.72 1.97 4.93
CA GLN A 26 -6.71 3.26 5.63
C GLN A 26 -7.40 3.23 7.00
N GLU A 27 -8.24 2.23 7.26
CA GLU A 27 -9.02 2.09 8.50
C GLU A 27 -8.28 1.23 9.54
N THR A 28 -7.08 0.72 9.23
CA THR A 28 -6.27 -0.08 10.16
C THR A 28 -5.59 0.80 11.19
N GLU A 29 -5.33 0.25 12.39
CA GLU A 29 -4.61 0.99 13.44
C GLU A 29 -3.15 1.31 13.03
N GLU A 30 -2.58 0.45 12.20
CA GLU A 30 -1.20 0.56 11.69
C GLU A 30 -1.06 1.58 10.55
N TRP A 31 -2.18 2.14 10.04
CA TRP A 31 -2.15 3.19 9.04
C TRP A 31 -1.83 4.56 9.65
N ASP A 32 -0.54 4.78 9.93
CA ASP A 32 -0.02 6.02 10.48
C ASP A 32 0.85 6.81 9.48
N SER A 33 1.55 7.85 9.95
CA SER A 33 2.44 8.65 9.10
C SER A 33 3.67 7.89 8.61
N LEU A 34 4.14 6.89 9.38
CA LEU A 34 5.27 6.05 9.02
C LEU A 34 4.86 5.03 7.95
N ALA A 35 3.70 4.39 8.09
CA ALA A 35 3.17 3.47 7.08
C ALA A 35 2.95 4.19 5.74
N GLN A 36 2.39 5.41 5.78
CA GLN A 36 2.24 6.26 4.60
C GLN A 36 3.56 6.59 3.92
N LEU A 37 4.57 7.01 4.69
CA LEU A 37 5.89 7.33 4.15
C LEU A 37 6.57 6.08 3.58
N SER A 38 6.47 4.95 4.29
CA SER A 38 7.05 3.68 3.85
C SER A 38 6.44 3.22 2.54
N LEU A 39 5.12 3.35 2.39
CA LEU A 39 4.44 3.03 1.13
C LEU A 39 4.86 3.96 0.00
N ILE A 40 4.96 5.27 0.23
CA ILE A 40 5.45 6.23 -0.78
C ILE A 40 6.86 5.86 -1.24
N THR A 41 7.76 5.59 -0.29
CA THR A 41 9.15 5.17 -0.58
C THR A 41 9.18 3.85 -1.33
N LEU A 42 8.35 2.88 -0.95
CA LEU A 42 8.24 1.60 -1.64
C LEU A 42 7.88 1.79 -3.12
N PHE A 43 6.85 2.58 -3.42
CA PHE A 43 6.46 2.89 -4.80
C PHE A 43 7.56 3.60 -5.59
N ALA A 44 8.25 4.56 -4.96
CA ALA A 44 9.30 5.32 -5.62
C ALA A 44 10.55 4.48 -5.91
N ASP A 45 11.02 3.72 -4.92
CA ASP A 45 12.29 2.99 -5.00
C ASP A 45 12.15 1.68 -5.77
N GLU A 46 11.16 0.84 -5.42
CA GLU A 46 11.01 -0.51 -6.00
C GLU A 46 10.23 -0.49 -7.32
N TYR A 47 9.19 0.35 -7.41
CA TYR A 47 8.28 0.34 -8.56
C TYR A 47 8.50 1.52 -9.52
N GLN A 48 9.41 2.46 -9.20
CA GLN A 48 9.71 3.66 -9.99
C GLN A 48 8.45 4.49 -10.28
N VAL A 49 7.48 4.48 -9.37
CA VAL A 49 6.24 5.24 -9.43
C VAL A 49 6.29 6.34 -8.37
N GLU A 50 6.25 7.60 -8.81
CA GLU A 50 6.12 8.73 -7.88
C GLU A 50 4.65 8.88 -7.46
N ILE A 51 4.36 8.63 -6.19
CA ILE A 51 3.06 8.90 -5.58
C ILE A 51 3.21 9.88 -4.42
N GLY A 52 2.18 10.68 -4.17
CA GLY A 52 2.11 11.60 -3.05
C GLY A 52 1.05 11.21 -2.02
N HIS A 53 1.04 11.95 -0.91
CA HIS A 53 0.00 11.81 0.12
C HIS A 53 -1.42 12.03 -0.43
N GLY A 54 -1.58 12.89 -1.44
CA GLY A 54 -2.87 13.09 -2.11
C GLY A 54 -3.39 11.83 -2.79
N ASP A 55 -2.50 11.10 -3.50
CA ASP A 55 -2.86 9.85 -4.17
C ASP A 55 -3.25 8.76 -3.17
N LEU A 56 -2.58 8.71 -2.01
CA LEU A 56 -2.90 7.79 -0.93
C LEU A 56 -4.26 8.09 -0.30
N ILE A 57 -4.64 9.36 -0.10
CA ILE A 57 -5.95 9.71 0.48
C ILE A 57 -7.10 9.26 -0.43
N GLU A 58 -6.95 9.38 -1.75
CA GLU A 58 -7.99 9.01 -2.72
C GLU A 58 -8.16 7.49 -2.88
N ARG A 59 -7.15 6.71 -2.49
CA ARG A 59 -7.13 5.24 -2.61
C ARG A 59 -7.32 4.60 -1.25
N LYS A 60 -8.46 3.98 -1.02
CA LYS A 60 -8.83 3.42 0.29
C LYS A 60 -8.54 1.92 0.39
N THR A 61 -8.47 1.24 -0.75
CA THR A 61 -8.41 -0.21 -0.82
C THR A 61 -7.10 -0.71 -1.42
N VAL A 62 -6.69 -1.93 -1.05
CA VAL A 62 -5.51 -2.59 -1.62
C VAL A 62 -5.62 -2.72 -3.13
N GLY A 63 -6.80 -3.01 -3.67
CA GLY A 63 -7.05 -3.07 -5.10
C GLY A 63 -6.70 -1.77 -5.82
N GLN A 64 -7.04 -0.62 -5.22
CA GLN A 64 -6.69 0.68 -5.77
C GLN A 64 -5.18 0.95 -5.73
N LEU A 65 -4.44 0.43 -4.74
CA LEU A 65 -2.98 0.51 -4.72
C LEU A 65 -2.36 -0.34 -5.83
N LEU A 66 -2.88 -1.55 -6.06
CA LEU A 66 -2.41 -2.43 -7.12
C LEU A 66 -2.55 -1.80 -8.52
N GLU A 67 -3.56 -0.94 -8.73
CA GLU A 67 -3.72 -0.20 -9.99
C GLU A 67 -2.61 0.83 -10.27
N LEU A 68 -1.87 1.25 -9.24
CA LEU A 68 -0.73 2.17 -9.39
C LEU A 68 0.52 1.45 -9.88
N LEU A 69 0.57 0.12 -9.75
CA LEU A 69 1.73 -0.65 -10.17
C LEU A 69 1.86 -0.66 -11.70
N PRO A 70 3.09 -0.59 -12.23
CA PRO A 70 3.33 -0.76 -13.65
C PRO A 70 2.95 -2.19 -14.10
N GLN A 71 2.39 -2.31 -15.31
CA GLN A 71 1.95 -3.56 -15.95
C GLN A 71 3.07 -4.24 -16.74
#